data_AF-A0AAW9KIW6-F1
#
_entry.id   AF-A0AAW9KIW6-F1
#
_cell.length_a   1.000
_cell.length_b   1.000
_cell.length_c   1.000
_cell.angle_alpha   90.00
_cell.angle_beta   90.00
_cell.angle_gamma   90.00
#
_symmetry.space_group_name_H-M   'P 1'
#
loop_
_entity.id
_entity.type
_entity.pdbx_description
1 polymer ?
#
loop_
_entity_poly.entity_id
_entity_poly.type
_entity_poly.pdbx_seq_one_letter_code
_entity_poly.pdbx_strand_id
1 'polypeptide(L)'
;MDFIVSIWQFFQVNILTQPAFFVGFIVLIGYLLLKRPLYEAFAGFIKATVGYLILNVAAGGLVNNFRPILAGLKDRFNLTAAVIDPYFGQTAAQSAVESVGRSFSMMMLVLLVAFMFNIILVLFRKVTKVRTVFITGHIMVQQSSTVLWLVLFCFPQLQDTKVVAMLGLLLGTYWAVSSNLTVEACQELTEG
;
A
#
# COMPACT_ATOMS: atom_id res chain seq x y z
N MET A 1 19.55 1.69 -26.83
CA MET A 1 19.03 1.95 -25.47
C MET A 1 17.56 1.58 -25.35
N ASP A 2 16.74 1.86 -26.35
CA ASP A 2 15.28 1.63 -26.31
C ASP A 2 14.86 0.18 -26.11
N PHE A 3 15.60 -0.78 -26.67
CA PHE A 3 15.33 -2.20 -26.45
C PHE A 3 15.48 -2.63 -24.98
N ILE A 4 16.55 -2.18 -24.32
CA ILE A 4 16.80 -2.47 -22.89
C ILE A 4 15.77 -1.75 -22.02
N VAL A 5 15.44 -0.49 -22.34
CA VAL A 5 14.41 0.28 -21.64
C VAL A 5 13.04 -0.38 -21.80
N SER A 6 12.71 -0.90 -22.97
CA SER A 6 11.46 -1.62 -23.22
C SER A 6 11.35 -2.92 -22.42
N ILE A 7 12.43 -3.71 -22.35
CA ILE A 7 12.47 -4.93 -21.51
C ILE A 7 12.31 -4.55 -20.04
N TRP A 8 13.01 -3.50 -19.59
CA TRP A 8 12.93 -3.01 -18.23
C TRP A 8 11.52 -2.53 -17.89
N GLN A 9 10.90 -1.72 -18.75
CA GLN A 9 9.52 -1.24 -18.56
C GLN A 9 8.53 -2.39 -18.52
N PHE A 10 8.67 -3.39 -19.41
CA PHE A 10 7.84 -4.58 -19.38
C PHE A 10 7.94 -5.30 -18.03
N PHE A 11 9.16 -5.55 -17.57
CA PHE A 11 9.42 -6.21 -16.28
C PHE A 11 8.87 -5.40 -15.11
N GLN A 12 9.11 -4.08 -15.11
CA GLN A 12 8.66 -3.17 -14.07
C GLN A 12 7.13 -3.21 -13.94
N VAL A 13 6.42 -2.99 -15.05
CA VAL A 13 4.95 -2.82 -15.05
C VAL A 13 4.21 -4.13 -14.82
N ASN A 14 4.71 -5.24 -15.37
CA ASN A 14 4.00 -6.52 -15.34
C ASN A 14 4.41 -7.42 -14.18
N ILE A 15 5.59 -7.21 -13.59
CA ILE A 15 6.11 -8.08 -12.53
C ILE A 15 6.34 -7.27 -11.25
N LEU A 16 7.20 -6.25 -11.27
CA LEU A 16 7.58 -5.55 -10.04
C LEU A 16 6.45 -4.74 -9.41
N THR A 17 5.62 -4.07 -10.20
CA THR A 17 4.51 -3.25 -9.69
C THR A 17 3.24 -4.05 -9.38
N GLN A 18 3.23 -5.35 -9.70
CA GLN A 18 2.09 -6.21 -9.41
C GLN A 18 2.20 -6.79 -7.99
N PRO A 19 1.23 -6.52 -7.10
CA PRO A 19 1.31 -6.99 -5.71
C PRO A 19 1.44 -8.51 -5.56
N ALA A 20 0.82 -9.28 -6.47
CA ALA A 20 0.87 -10.74 -6.45
C ALA A 20 2.31 -11.28 -6.53
N PHE A 21 3.09 -10.76 -7.49
CA PHE A 21 4.48 -11.17 -7.67
C PHE A 21 5.38 -10.63 -6.56
N PHE A 22 5.10 -9.44 -6.03
CA PHE A 22 5.82 -8.90 -4.88
C PHE A 22 5.71 -9.82 -3.65
N VAL A 23 4.49 -10.25 -3.31
CA VAL A 23 4.27 -11.24 -2.22
C VAL A 23 4.95 -12.56 -2.56
N GLY A 24 4.86 -13.02 -3.81
CA GLY A 24 5.58 -14.20 -4.29
C GLY A 24 7.08 -14.12 -4.02
N PHE A 25 7.74 -13.02 -4.39
CA PHE A 25 9.18 -12.83 -4.19
C PHE A 25 9.56 -12.76 -2.71
N ILE A 26 8.74 -12.15 -1.85
CA ILE A 26 8.97 -12.18 -0.40
C ILE A 26 9.01 -13.62 0.11
N VAL A 27 8.07 -14.47 -0.32
CA VAL A 27 8.03 -15.89 0.05
C VAL A 27 9.23 -16.65 -0.51
N LEU A 28 9.59 -16.40 -1.78
CA LEU A 28 10.76 -17.02 -2.41
C LEU A 28 12.04 -16.70 -1.65
N ILE A 29 12.31 -15.42 -1.42
CA ILE A 29 13.49 -14.94 -0.69
C ILE A 29 13.47 -15.49 0.74
N GLY A 30 12.32 -15.48 1.40
CA GLY A 30 12.15 -16.07 2.73
C GLY A 30 12.55 -17.54 2.78
N TYR A 31 12.07 -18.37 1.85
CA TYR A 31 12.42 -19.79 1.78
C TYR A 31 13.89 -20.02 1.43
N LEU A 32 14.48 -19.21 0.56
CA LEU A 32 15.92 -19.25 0.26
C LEU A 32 16.78 -18.89 1.47
N LEU A 33 16.40 -17.85 2.23
CA LEU A 33 17.07 -17.45 3.46
C LEU A 33 16.94 -18.50 4.57
N LEU A 34 15.82 -19.21 4.61
CA LEU A 34 15.61 -20.38 5.47
C LEU A 34 16.32 -21.66 4.97
N LYS A 35 17.08 -21.57 3.87
CA LYS A 35 17.83 -22.68 3.25
C LYS A 35 16.95 -23.89 2.89
N ARG A 36 15.70 -23.65 2.49
CA ARG A 36 14.80 -24.69 1.99
C ARG A 36 15.27 -25.19 0.61
N PRO A 37 14.96 -26.44 0.23
CA PRO A 37 15.22 -26.94 -1.12
C PRO A 37 14.63 -26.02 -2.21
N LEU A 38 15.33 -25.86 -3.34
CA LEU A 38 14.92 -24.94 -4.41
C LEU A 38 13.51 -25.22 -4.95
N TYR A 39 13.10 -26.50 -5.01
CA TYR A 39 11.76 -26.86 -5.45
C TYR A 39 10.68 -26.39 -4.46
N GLU A 40 10.96 -26.38 -3.15
CA GLU A 40 10.04 -25.84 -2.13
C GLU A 40 9.98 -24.31 -2.20
N ALA A 41 11.14 -23.67 -2.40
CA ALA A 41 11.25 -22.22 -2.61
C ALA A 41 10.36 -21.76 -3.77
N PHE A 42 10.50 -22.42 -4.92
CA PHE A 42 9.74 -22.12 -6.12
C PHE A 42 8.25 -22.49 -5.99
N ALA A 43 7.93 -23.63 -5.38
CA ALA A 43 6.54 -23.98 -5.09
C ALA A 43 5.87 -22.96 -4.15
N GLY A 44 6.60 -22.44 -3.16
CA GLY A 44 6.15 -21.37 -2.27
C GLY A 44 5.82 -20.08 -3.03
N PHE A 45 6.71 -19.66 -3.93
CA PHE A 45 6.49 -18.51 -4.81
C PHE A 45 5.19 -18.64 -5.62
N ILE A 46 4.98 -19.79 -6.26
CA ILE A 46 3.77 -20.05 -7.05
C ILE A 46 2.53 -19.99 -6.16
N LYS A 47 2.53 -20.70 -5.03
CA LYS A 47 1.39 -20.75 -4.10
C LYS A 47 1.00 -19.36 -3.60
N ALA A 48 1.98 -18.55 -3.22
CA ALA A 48 1.75 -17.19 -2.73
C ALA A 48 1.18 -16.28 -3.84
N THR A 49 1.77 -16.35 -5.04
CA THR A 49 1.32 -15.56 -6.20
C THR A 49 -0.10 -15.95 -6.61
N VAL A 50 -0.39 -17.25 -6.75
CA VAL A 50 -1.70 -17.77 -7.13
C VAL A 50 -2.75 -17.44 -6.06
N GLY A 51 -2.41 -17.58 -4.77
CA GLY A 51 -3.30 -17.20 -3.68
C GLY A 51 -3.72 -15.72 -3.75
N TYR A 52 -2.78 -14.83 -4.02
CA TYR A 52 -3.09 -13.40 -4.22
C TYR A 52 -3.95 -13.15 -5.46
N LEU A 53 -3.68 -13.84 -6.58
CA LEU A 53 -4.48 -13.72 -7.80
C LEU A 53 -5.93 -14.18 -7.59
N ILE A 54 -6.14 -15.28 -6.85
CA ILE A 54 -7.48 -15.77 -6.49
C ILE A 54 -8.21 -14.71 -5.64
N LEU A 55 -7.53 -14.14 -4.64
CA LEU A 55 -8.09 -13.07 -3.81
C LEU A 55 -8.52 -11.87 -4.66
N ASN A 56 -7.68 -11.44 -5.62
CA ASN A 56 -8.00 -10.34 -6.51
C ASN A 56 -9.24 -10.61 -7.37
N VAL A 57 -9.39 -11.81 -7.92
CA VAL A 57 -10.56 -12.18 -8.72
C VAL A 57 -11.82 -12.15 -7.87
N ALA A 58 -11.77 -12.71 -6.66
CA ALA A 58 -12.90 -12.72 -5.73
C ALA A 58 -13.29 -11.30 -5.29
N ALA A 59 -12.32 -10.47 -4.89
CA ALA A 59 -12.53 -9.09 -4.50
C ALA A 59 -13.08 -8.24 -5.66
N GLY A 60 -12.54 -8.42 -6.87
CA GLY A 60 -13.04 -7.77 -8.09
C GLY A 60 -14.48 -8.15 -8.41
N GLY A 61 -14.81 -9.44 -8.31
CA GLY A 61 -16.18 -9.93 -8.49
C GLY A 61 -17.16 -9.31 -7.49
N LEU A 62 -16.77 -9.22 -6.22
CA LEU A 62 -17.57 -8.57 -5.18
C LEU A 62 -17.79 -7.08 -5.51
N VAL A 63 -16.72 -6.34 -5.76
CA VAL A 63 -16.80 -4.89 -6.04
C VAL A 63 -17.64 -4.60 -7.29
N ASN A 64 -17.46 -5.36 -8.36
CA ASN A 64 -18.19 -5.17 -9.62
C ASN A 64 -19.69 -5.47 -9.49
N ASN A 65 -20.06 -6.45 -8.67
CA ASN A 65 -21.46 -6.80 -8.44
C ASN A 65 -22.17 -5.80 -7.50
N PHE A 66 -21.48 -5.34 -6.46
CA PHE A 66 -22.10 -4.49 -5.43
C PHE A 66 -22.07 -3.00 -5.77
N ARG A 67 -21.10 -2.49 -6.54
CA ARG A 67 -21.05 -1.06 -6.93
C ARG A 67 -22.32 -0.57 -7.63
N PRO A 68 -22.90 -1.29 -8.61
CA PRO A 68 -24.17 -0.89 -9.23
C PRO A 68 -25.35 -0.86 -8.25
N ILE A 69 -25.37 -1.79 -7.29
CA ILE A 69 -26.41 -1.83 -6.24
C ILE A 69 -26.30 -0.58 -5.36
N LEU A 70 -25.09 -0.22 -4.93
CA LEU A 70 -24.86 0.99 -4.14
C LEU A 70 -25.25 2.27 -4.91
N ALA A 71 -24.93 2.34 -6.20
CA ALA A 71 -25.35 3.45 -7.05
C ALA A 71 -26.88 3.52 -7.18
N GLY A 72 -27.56 2.39 -7.41
CA GLY A 72 -29.01 2.34 -7.49
C GLY A 72 -29.71 2.74 -6.19
N LEU A 73 -29.15 2.36 -5.03
CA LEU A 73 -29.65 2.81 -3.73
C LEU A 73 -29.46 4.31 -3.53
N LYS A 74 -28.31 4.86 -3.94
CA LYS A 74 -28.05 6.30 -3.90
C LYS A 74 -29.12 7.08 -4.68
N ASP A 75 -29.40 6.65 -5.91
CA ASP A 75 -30.36 7.31 -6.80
C ASP A 75 -31.81 7.15 -6.29
N ARG A 76 -32.19 5.95 -5.84
CA ARG A 76 -33.55 5.68 -5.37
C ARG A 76 -33.90 6.48 -4.12
N PHE A 77 -32.96 6.63 -3.19
CA PHE A 77 -33.18 7.31 -1.92
C PHE A 77 -32.69 8.77 -1.91
N ASN A 78 -32.27 9.30 -3.08
CA ASN A 78 -31.72 10.66 -3.22
C ASN A 78 -30.61 10.96 -2.21
N LEU A 79 -29.75 9.97 -1.94
CA LEU A 79 -28.69 10.13 -0.96
C LEU A 79 -27.60 11.05 -1.52
N THR A 80 -27.36 12.17 -0.85
CA THR A 80 -26.18 13.02 -1.06
C THR A 80 -24.97 12.38 -0.38
N ALA A 81 -24.69 11.11 -0.70
CA ALA A 81 -23.58 10.39 -0.12
C ALA A 81 -22.28 10.72 -0.87
N ALA A 82 -21.29 11.21 -0.13
CA ALA A 82 -19.90 11.11 -0.56
C ALA A 82 -19.58 9.62 -0.74
N VAL A 83 -19.01 9.24 -1.89
CA VAL A 83 -18.63 7.85 -2.15
C VAL A 83 -17.45 7.52 -1.24
N ILE A 84 -17.70 6.81 -0.14
CA ILE A 84 -16.65 6.33 0.78
C ILE A 84 -16.01 5.09 0.14
N ASP A 85 -15.23 5.33 -0.91
CA ASP A 85 -14.44 4.31 -1.61
C ASP A 85 -12.98 4.75 -1.64
N PRO A 86 -12.03 3.88 -1.25
CA PRO A 86 -10.62 4.24 -1.14
C PRO A 86 -9.99 4.61 -2.49
N TYR A 87 -10.46 4.07 -3.61
CA TYR A 87 -9.95 4.41 -4.94
C TYR A 87 -10.48 5.76 -5.40
N PHE A 88 -11.76 6.07 -5.14
CA PHE A 88 -12.29 7.40 -5.40
C PHE A 88 -11.61 8.46 -4.53
N GLY A 89 -11.40 8.15 -3.25
CA GLY A 89 -10.67 9.02 -2.31
C GLY A 89 -9.23 9.28 -2.75
N GLN A 90 -8.52 8.24 -3.21
CA GLN A 90 -7.18 8.37 -3.76
C GLN A 90 -7.14 9.29 -4.98
N THR A 91 -7.99 9.05 -5.98
CA THR A 91 -8.04 9.87 -7.19
C THR A 91 -8.40 11.32 -6.87
N ALA A 92 -9.39 11.54 -6.01
CA ALA A 92 -9.77 12.88 -5.58
C ALA A 92 -8.62 13.61 -4.85
N ALA A 93 -7.92 12.91 -3.94
CA ALA A 93 -6.76 13.44 -3.26
C ALA A 93 -5.63 13.78 -4.24
N GLN A 94 -5.34 12.90 -5.21
CA GLN A 94 -4.33 13.14 -6.23
C GLN A 94 -4.67 14.36 -7.10
N SER A 95 -5.88 14.43 -7.65
CA SER A 95 -6.32 15.57 -8.45
C SER A 95 -6.28 16.88 -7.68
N ALA A 96 -6.59 16.86 -6.39
CA ALA A 96 -6.56 18.04 -5.54
C ALA A 96 -5.13 18.46 -5.15
N VAL A 97 -4.18 17.53 -5.07
CA VAL A 97 -2.75 17.87 -4.91
C VAL A 97 -2.20 18.48 -6.20
N GLU A 98 -2.58 17.93 -7.35
CA GLU A 98 -2.19 18.44 -8.68
C GLU A 98 -2.73 19.85 -8.95
N SER A 99 -3.97 20.15 -8.55
CA SER A 99 -4.57 21.48 -8.75
C SER A 99 -3.87 22.59 -7.96
N VAL A 100 -3.15 22.24 -6.89
CA VAL A 100 -2.31 23.16 -6.10
C VAL A 100 -0.89 23.29 -6.69
N GLY A 101 -0.64 22.70 -7.87
CA GLY A 101 0.65 22.76 -8.58
C GLY A 101 1.73 21.89 -7.95
N ARG A 102 1.34 20.91 -7.13
CA ARG A 102 2.26 19.97 -6.47
C ARG A 102 2.16 18.60 -7.12
N SER A 103 3.30 17.96 -7.33
CA SER A 103 3.34 16.72 -8.10
C SER A 103 3.15 15.48 -7.24
N PHE A 104 2.69 14.42 -7.92
CA PHE A 104 2.83 13.01 -7.53
C PHE A 104 4.18 12.66 -6.89
N SER A 105 5.26 13.37 -7.24
CA SER A 105 6.59 13.15 -6.67
C SER A 105 6.66 13.42 -5.16
N MET A 106 5.91 14.40 -4.63
CA MET A 106 5.89 14.64 -3.18
C MET A 106 5.22 13.51 -2.41
N MET A 107 4.14 12.95 -2.95
CA MET A 107 3.48 11.78 -2.39
C MET A 107 4.42 10.58 -2.33
N MET A 108 5.19 10.34 -3.39
CA MET A 108 6.18 9.26 -3.43
C MET A 108 7.33 9.47 -2.44
N LEU A 109 7.74 10.72 -2.21
CA LEU A 109 8.73 11.04 -1.17
C LEU A 109 8.18 10.81 0.25
N VAL A 110 6.93 11.18 0.52
CA VAL A 110 6.26 10.88 1.81
C VAL A 110 6.25 9.38 2.05
N LEU A 111 5.83 8.60 1.05
CA LEU A 111 5.81 7.13 1.11
C LEU A 111 7.20 6.57 1.41
N LEU A 112 8.22 7.04 0.68
CA LEU A 112 9.59 6.57 0.85
C LEU A 112 10.12 6.85 2.26
N VAL A 113 9.93 8.08 2.77
CA VAL A 113 10.34 8.46 4.13
C VAL A 113 9.58 7.63 5.16
N ALA A 114 8.28 7.45 4.98
CA ALA A 114 7.46 6.63 5.87
C ALA A 114 7.91 5.17 5.91
N PHE A 115 8.23 4.59 4.77
CA PHE A 115 8.70 3.20 4.70
C PHE A 115 10.10 3.04 5.31
N MET A 116 11.02 3.96 5.02
CA MET A 116 12.34 3.97 5.66
C MET A 116 12.22 4.09 7.17
N PHE A 117 11.34 4.98 7.66
CA PHE A 117 11.11 5.14 9.09
C PHE A 117 10.50 3.90 9.73
N ASN A 118 9.56 3.24 9.04
CA ASN A 118 8.99 1.96 9.47
C ASN A 118 10.09 0.88 9.64
N ILE A 119 11.02 0.78 8.68
CA ILE A 119 12.19 -0.12 8.77
C ILE A 119 13.08 0.27 9.96
N ILE A 120 13.35 1.55 10.17
CA ILE A 120 14.16 2.03 11.31
C ILE A 120 13.50 1.61 12.63
N LEU A 121 12.19 1.79 12.78
CA LEU A 121 11.46 1.38 13.98
C LEU A 121 11.59 -0.12 14.26
N VAL A 122 11.55 -0.96 13.22
CA VAL A 122 11.74 -2.42 13.33
C VAL A 122 13.20 -2.79 13.60
N LEU A 123 14.17 -2.07 13.02
CA LEU A 123 15.60 -2.30 13.29
C LEU A 123 15.91 -2.06 14.78
N PHE A 124 15.31 -1.02 15.36
CA PHE A 124 15.39 -0.70 16.79
C PHE A 124 14.35 -1.43 17.66
N ARG A 125 13.79 -2.58 17.20
CA ARG A 125 12.75 -3.36 17.92
C ARG A 125 13.05 -3.66 19.39
N LYS A 126 14.33 -3.73 19.79
CA LYS A 126 14.70 -3.96 21.20
C LYS A 126 14.22 -2.81 22.10
N VAL A 127 14.26 -1.58 21.58
CA VAL A 127 13.82 -0.34 22.23
C VAL A 127 12.35 -0.04 21.92
N THR A 128 11.99 0.02 20.63
CA THR A 128 10.65 0.43 20.16
C THR A 128 9.57 -0.62 20.40
N LYS A 129 9.94 -1.90 20.58
CA LYS A 129 9.05 -3.07 20.67
C LYS A 129 8.21 -3.35 19.40
N VAL A 130 8.39 -2.57 18.33
CA VAL A 130 7.73 -2.78 17.03
C VAL A 130 8.40 -3.92 16.27
N ARG A 131 7.62 -4.83 15.70
CA ARG A 131 8.09 -6.02 14.95
C ARG A 131 7.59 -6.08 13.51
N THR A 132 6.64 -5.22 13.15
CA THR A 132 5.92 -5.27 11.87
C THR A 132 6.49 -4.31 10.84
N VAL A 133 6.72 -4.82 9.63
CA VAL A 133 7.01 -4.01 8.45
C VAL A 133 5.76 -3.95 7.59
N PHE A 134 5.30 -2.75 7.25
CA PHE A 134 4.13 -2.59 6.39
C PHE A 134 4.54 -2.71 4.93
N ILE A 135 3.99 -3.70 4.23
CA ILE A 135 4.44 -4.10 2.88
C ILE A 135 3.36 -3.95 1.79
N THR A 136 2.20 -3.40 2.13
CA THR A 136 1.06 -3.31 1.20
C THR A 136 1.14 -2.05 0.34
N GLY A 137 1.93 -2.10 -0.73
CA GLY A 137 2.29 -0.93 -1.54
C GLY A 137 1.13 -0.06 -2.05
N HIS A 138 0.06 -0.66 -2.59
CA HIS A 138 -1.08 0.11 -3.09
C HIS A 138 -1.79 0.91 -1.99
N ILE A 139 -1.88 0.35 -0.77
CA ILE A 139 -2.42 1.05 0.41
C ILE A 139 -1.47 2.15 0.87
N MET A 140 -0.16 1.94 0.81
CA MET A 140 0.83 2.97 1.16
C MET A 140 0.68 4.20 0.25
N VAL A 141 0.47 3.99 -1.06
CA VAL A 141 0.20 5.06 -2.02
C VAL A 141 -1.10 5.79 -1.66
N GLN A 142 -2.19 5.05 -1.42
CA GLN A 142 -3.50 5.61 -1.05
C GLN A 142 -3.46 6.46 0.22
N GLN A 143 -2.81 5.96 1.27
CA GLN A 143 -2.71 6.67 2.54
C GLN A 143 -1.79 7.88 2.43
N SER A 144 -0.68 7.75 1.68
CA SER A 144 0.23 8.88 1.43
C SER A 144 -0.45 9.99 0.63
N SER A 145 -1.24 9.68 -0.40
CA SER A 145 -1.98 10.68 -1.18
C SER A 145 -3.00 11.41 -0.32
N THR A 146 -3.77 10.65 0.45
CA THR A 146 -4.88 11.17 1.25
C THR A 146 -4.38 12.08 2.36
N VAL A 147 -3.36 11.65 3.10
CA VAL A 147 -2.79 12.46 4.20
C VAL A 147 -2.10 13.72 3.68
N LEU A 148 -1.39 13.63 2.56
CA LEU A 148 -0.78 14.80 1.93
C LEU A 148 -1.84 15.82 1.52
N TRP A 149 -2.91 15.36 0.86
CA TRP A 149 -4.02 16.21 0.49
C TRP A 149 -4.68 16.87 1.71
N LEU A 150 -4.98 16.12 2.77
CA LEU A 150 -5.61 16.66 3.98
C LEU A 150 -4.77 17.77 4.61
N VAL A 151 -3.44 17.61 4.69
CA VAL A 151 -2.57 18.64 5.26
C VAL A 151 -2.49 19.86 4.37
N LEU A 152 -2.37 19.71 3.05
CA LEU A 152 -2.36 20.85 2.12
C LEU A 152 -3.70 21.59 2.11
N PHE A 153 -4.81 20.88 2.28
CA PHE A 153 -6.14 21.46 2.38
C PHE A 153 -6.30 22.29 3.67
N CYS A 154 -5.93 21.72 4.82
CA CYS A 154 -6.06 22.40 6.11
C CYS A 154 -5.02 23.52 6.30
N PHE A 155 -3.81 23.34 5.76
CA PHE A 155 -2.69 24.27 5.91
C PHE A 155 -2.01 24.53 4.56
N PRO A 156 -2.62 25.36 3.69
CA PRO A 156 -2.10 25.61 2.33
C PRO A 156 -0.69 26.22 2.31
N GLN A 157 -0.24 26.81 3.42
CA GLN A 157 1.07 27.44 3.56
C GLN A 157 2.20 26.42 3.84
N LEU A 158 1.85 25.23 4.31
CA LEU A 158 2.79 24.15 4.62
C LEU A 158 3.09 23.35 3.35
N GLN A 159 3.92 23.90 2.47
CA GLN A 159 4.30 23.28 1.18
C GLN A 159 5.80 22.93 1.08
N ASP A 160 6.50 22.93 2.21
CA ASP A 160 7.95 22.77 2.30
C ASP A 160 8.36 21.29 2.47
N THR A 161 9.62 20.95 2.19
CA THR A 161 10.21 19.62 2.39
C THR A 161 10.05 19.13 3.83
N LYS A 162 9.93 20.04 4.79
CA LYS A 162 9.64 19.73 6.20
C LYS A 162 8.31 18.98 6.37
N VAL A 163 7.31 19.28 5.54
CA VAL A 163 5.99 18.63 5.57
C VAL A 163 6.10 17.19 5.10
N VAL A 164 6.91 16.93 4.05
CA VAL A 164 7.19 15.58 3.57
C VAL A 164 7.83 14.74 4.68
N ALA A 165 8.82 15.30 5.39
CA ALA A 165 9.46 14.62 6.51
C ALA A 165 8.48 14.37 7.66
N MET A 166 7.72 15.38 8.09
CA MET A 166 6.72 15.26 9.15
C MET A 166 5.66 14.19 8.81
N LEU A 167 5.08 14.25 7.61
CA LEU A 167 4.08 13.29 7.15
C LEU A 167 4.66 11.89 6.99
N GLY A 168 5.89 11.78 6.50
CA GLY A 168 6.61 10.52 6.41
C GLY A 168 6.78 9.87 7.78
N LEU A 169 7.25 10.63 8.78
CA LEU A 169 7.37 10.13 10.16
C LEU A 169 6.03 9.73 10.76
N LEU A 170 4.98 10.54 10.54
CA LEU A 170 3.63 10.25 11.00
C LEU A 170 3.10 8.94 10.41
N LEU A 171 3.13 8.80 9.08
CA LEU A 171 2.66 7.60 8.39
C LEU A 171 3.53 6.38 8.72
N GLY A 172 4.85 6.52 8.79
CA GLY A 172 5.76 5.44 9.16
C GLY A 172 5.47 4.92 10.57
N THR A 173 5.16 5.83 11.51
CA THR A 173 4.72 5.48 12.87
C THR A 173 3.37 4.79 12.85
N TYR A 174 2.39 5.33 12.12
CA TYR A 174 1.06 4.75 11.99
C TYR A 174 1.14 3.31 11.44
N TRP A 175 1.86 3.12 10.34
CA TRP A 175 2.07 1.81 9.74
C TRP A 175 2.73 0.83 10.70
N ALA A 176 3.77 1.27 11.42
CA ALA A 176 4.48 0.46 12.41
C ALA A 176 3.57 0.07 13.58
N VAL A 177 3.06 1.07 14.29
CA VAL A 177 2.37 0.89 15.56
C VAL A 177 1.02 0.22 15.35
N SER A 178 0.21 0.69 14.40
CA SER A 178 -1.12 0.13 14.19
C SER A 178 -1.07 -1.32 13.73
N SER A 179 -0.13 -1.69 12.85
CA SER A 179 0.05 -3.10 12.49
C SER A 179 0.63 -3.94 13.63
N ASN A 180 1.50 -3.37 14.47
CA ASN A 180 2.07 -4.08 15.61
C ASN A 180 1.03 -4.38 16.69
N LEU A 181 0.07 -3.47 16.91
CA LEU A 181 -1.05 -3.66 17.85
C LEU A 181 -1.98 -4.80 17.44
N THR A 182 -2.10 -5.09 16.14
CA THR A 182 -2.97 -6.17 15.66
C THR A 182 -2.29 -7.53 15.64
N VAL A 183 -0.98 -7.62 15.90
CA VAL A 183 -0.23 -8.89 15.78
C VAL A 183 -0.84 -9.97 16.67
N GLU A 184 -0.96 -9.73 17.97
CA GLU A 184 -1.43 -10.76 18.93
C GLU A 184 -2.85 -11.26 18.59
N ALA A 185 -3.77 -10.33 18.28
CA ALA A 185 -5.13 -10.69 17.87
C ALA A 185 -5.16 -11.47 16.54
N CYS A 186 -4.30 -11.11 15.58
CA CYS A 186 -4.17 -11.86 14.33
C CYS A 186 -3.59 -13.25 14.59
N GLN A 187 -2.58 -13.38 15.44
CA GLN A 187 -1.98 -14.67 15.82
C GLN A 187 -3.01 -15.60 16.46
N GLU A 188 -3.83 -15.08 17.36
CA GLU A 188 -4.93 -15.82 17.98
C GLU A 188 -5.96 -16.30 16.94
N LEU A 189 -6.32 -15.43 15.99
CA LEU A 189 -7.28 -15.77 14.92
C LEU A 189 -6.72 -16.77 13.90
N THR A 190 -5.41 -16.72 13.62
CA THR A 190 -4.78 -17.57 12.59
C THR A 190 -4.08 -18.82 13.14
N GLU A 191 -4.18 -19.07 14.45
CA GLU A 191 -3.55 -20.19 15.15
C GLU A 191 -2.01 -20.25 14.94
N GLY A 192 -1.35 -19.07 14.91
CA GLY A 192 0.08 -18.94 14.56
C GLY A 192 0.85 -17.89 15.32
#